data_AF-A0A524MBN8-F1
#
_entry.id   AF-A0A524MBN8-F1
#
_cell.length_a   1.000
_cell.length_b   1.000
_cell.length_c   1.000
_cell.angle_alpha   90.00
_cell.angle_beta   90.00
_cell.angle_gamma   90.00
#
_symmetry.space_group_name_H-M   'P 1'
#
loop_
_entity.id
_entity.type
_entity.pdbx_description
1 polymer ?
#
loop_
_entity_poly.entity_id
_entity_poly.type
_entity_poly.pdbx_seq_one_letter_code
_entity_poly.pdbx_strand_id
1 'polypeptide(L)'
;MGRSRFLLPILFSIVGIAITILAIYRVTIDQTATDYFPFIEGSLYSDIVFVLSAAIPIIALEYFIVAIPLAILFLIGNSFIKAAAYETNIMKIGESFGGIRMIRRAAAPALFSASTAGILSGFFLDLLIIPPATPSFLYRLSGTLMASLLIMPVALALFMPTWILNDAGIVNHLRKGQLDVRQCPHTEGVGRWYSSMLGGYSILAFPIAMFSINFLQPFLLTSILPSPEEIIINLIWIIGFPMLIMAFIVPVILLNEIAGRKAGGFVQGFVKRIGADVVVRSQISRVAIEKSSEDENSGG
;
A
#
# COMPACT_ATOMS: atom_id res chain seq x y z
N MET A 1 -0.21 24.55 6.88
CA MET A 1 -0.87 23.44 7.61
C MET A 1 -0.02 23.07 8.82
N GLY A 2 -0.59 23.06 10.03
CA GLY A 2 0.14 22.88 11.27
C GLY A 2 0.53 21.42 11.59
N ARG A 3 1.32 21.24 12.65
CA ARG A 3 1.78 19.95 13.19
C ARG A 3 0.63 18.97 13.51
N SER A 4 -0.59 19.46 13.71
CA SER A 4 -1.79 18.67 14.03
C SER A 4 -2.13 17.59 13.00
N ARG A 5 -1.71 17.74 11.73
CA ARG A 5 -1.98 16.74 10.69
C ARG A 5 -1.34 15.37 10.95
N PHE A 6 -0.30 15.33 11.78
CA PHE A 6 0.43 14.11 12.11
C PHE A 6 -0.14 13.38 13.33
N LEU A 7 -0.97 14.06 14.13
CA LEU A 7 -1.48 13.50 15.39
C LEU A 7 -2.30 12.23 15.17
N LEU A 8 -3.24 12.27 14.21
CA LEU A 8 -4.09 11.11 13.92
C LEU A 8 -3.28 9.90 13.39
N PRO A 9 -2.39 10.03 12.38
CA PRO A 9 -1.53 8.92 11.95
C PRO A 9 -0.63 8.38 13.07
N ILE A 10 -0.03 9.24 13.89
CA ILE A 10 0.83 8.82 14.99
C ILE A 10 0.02 8.03 16.01
N LEU A 11 -1.15 8.53 16.42
CA LEU A 11 -2.03 7.82 17.35
C LEU A 11 -2.49 6.48 16.78
N PHE A 12 -2.90 6.45 15.51
CA PHE A 12 -3.30 5.23 14.82
C PHE A 12 -2.18 4.19 14.81
N SER A 13 -0.95 4.62 14.51
CA SER A 13 0.22 3.73 14.52
C SER A 13 0.55 3.22 15.92
N ILE A 14 0.64 4.10 16.93
CA ILE A 14 0.96 3.72 18.31
C ILE A 14 -0.07 2.73 18.86
N VAL A 15 -1.36 3.06 18.73
CA VAL A 15 -2.45 2.21 19.24
C VAL A 15 -2.48 0.88 18.50
N GLY A 16 -2.39 0.88 17.16
CA GLY A 16 -2.40 -0.35 16.38
C GLY A 16 -1.21 -1.26 16.68
N ILE A 17 0.00 -0.70 16.79
CA ILE A 17 1.21 -1.44 17.17
C ILE A 17 1.07 -2.00 18.58
N ALA A 18 0.58 -1.21 19.55
CA ALA A 18 0.37 -1.67 20.92
C ALA A 18 -0.64 -2.84 20.99
N ILE A 19 -1.77 -2.73 20.29
CA ILE A 19 -2.75 -3.83 20.19
C ILE A 19 -2.11 -5.07 19.56
N THR A 20 -1.30 -4.89 18.53
CA THR A 20 -0.59 -5.99 17.86
C THR A 20 0.37 -6.69 18.82
N ILE A 21 1.20 -5.93 19.54
CA ILE A 21 2.15 -6.47 20.53
C ILE A 21 1.39 -7.21 21.63
N LEU A 22 0.29 -6.65 22.15
CA LEU A 22 -0.53 -7.31 23.17
C LEU A 22 -1.16 -8.61 22.67
N ALA A 23 -1.69 -8.62 21.44
CA ALA A 23 -2.28 -9.81 20.84
C ALA A 23 -1.24 -10.91 20.70
N ILE A 24 -0.05 -10.58 20.20
CA ILE A 24 1.04 -11.53 20.05
C ILE A 24 1.55 -12.02 21.42
N TYR A 25 1.73 -11.12 22.38
CA TYR A 25 2.19 -11.47 23.73
C TYR A 25 1.27 -12.49 24.40
N ARG A 26 -0.04 -12.33 24.25
CA ARG A 26 -1.03 -13.31 24.74
C ARG A 26 -0.80 -14.70 24.14
N VAL A 27 -0.57 -14.79 22.83
CA VAL A 27 -0.28 -16.07 22.17
C VAL A 27 0.99 -16.71 22.73
N THR A 28 2.04 -15.90 22.93
CA THR A 28 3.34 -16.41 23.39
C THR A 28 3.31 -16.99 24.79
N ILE A 29 2.46 -16.46 25.69
CA ILE A 29 2.27 -17.03 27.02
C ILE A 29 1.50 -18.36 26.95
N ASP A 30 0.51 -18.44 26.07
CA ASP A 30 -0.37 -19.61 25.98
C ASP A 30 0.27 -20.79 25.21
N GLN A 31 1.35 -20.56 24.46
CA GLN A 31 2.00 -21.53 23.56
C GLN A 31 3.53 -21.49 23.68
N THR A 32 4.07 -21.64 24.90
CA THR A 32 5.51 -21.48 25.18
C THR A 32 6.43 -22.52 24.55
N ALA A 33 5.90 -23.61 23.99
CA ALA A 33 6.68 -24.74 23.45
C ALA A 33 6.74 -24.78 21.92
N THR A 34 6.29 -23.73 21.23
CA THR A 34 6.27 -23.68 19.76
C THR A 34 7.21 -22.60 19.25
N ASP A 35 8.02 -22.94 18.26
CA ASP A 35 8.94 -22.00 17.61
C ASP A 35 8.44 -21.66 16.19
N TYR A 36 8.57 -20.39 15.79
CA TYR A 36 8.26 -19.96 14.42
C TYR A 36 9.48 -20.02 13.50
N PHE A 37 10.69 -20.10 14.05
CA PHE A 37 11.92 -20.27 13.29
C PHE A 37 12.77 -21.38 13.92
N PRO A 38 12.58 -22.66 13.55
CA PRO A 38 13.29 -23.80 14.17
C PRO A 38 14.81 -23.77 13.93
N PHE A 39 15.30 -22.88 13.06
CA PHE A 39 16.71 -22.67 12.77
C PHE A 39 17.35 -21.56 13.63
N ILE A 40 16.57 -20.81 14.42
CA ILE A 40 17.07 -19.83 15.39
C ILE A 40 16.71 -20.38 16.78
N GLU A 41 17.73 -20.63 17.62
CA GLU A 41 17.46 -20.98 19.01
C GLU A 41 16.70 -19.84 19.70
N GLY A 42 15.51 -20.13 20.20
CA GLY A 42 14.62 -19.10 20.70
C GLY A 42 13.31 -19.64 21.26
N SER A 43 12.38 -18.72 21.47
CA SER A 43 10.98 -18.98 21.76
C SER A 43 10.14 -18.18 20.76
N LEU A 44 8.86 -18.52 20.64
CA LEU A 44 7.88 -17.74 19.90
C LEU A 44 7.99 -16.22 20.18
N TYR A 45 8.19 -15.87 21.45
CA TYR A 45 8.35 -14.48 21.87
C TYR A 45 9.60 -13.82 21.28
N SER A 46 10.76 -14.49 21.31
CA SER A 46 11.99 -13.92 20.73
C SER A 46 11.90 -13.77 19.23
N ASP A 47 11.26 -14.71 18.53
CA ASP A 47 11.04 -14.66 17.08
C ASP A 47 10.22 -13.42 16.70
N ILE A 48 9.16 -13.16 17.44
CA ILE A 48 8.31 -11.99 17.26
C ILE A 48 9.06 -10.69 17.54
N VAL A 49 9.76 -10.61 18.68
CA VAL A 49 10.51 -9.40 19.05
C VAL A 49 11.61 -9.14 18.02
N PHE A 50 12.26 -10.18 17.51
CA PHE A 50 13.25 -10.08 16.45
C PHE A 50 12.63 -9.50 15.17
N VAL A 51 11.51 -10.06 14.68
CA VAL A 51 10.85 -9.54 13.47
C VAL A 51 10.40 -8.10 13.66
N LEU A 52 9.79 -7.74 14.79
CA LEU A 52 9.33 -6.38 15.05
C LEU A 52 10.49 -5.38 15.16
N SER A 53 11.58 -5.76 15.83
CA SER A 53 12.77 -4.92 16.01
C SER A 53 13.57 -4.76 14.73
N ALA A 54 13.63 -5.80 13.87
CA ALA A 54 14.29 -5.76 12.57
C ALA A 54 13.44 -5.04 11.50
N ALA A 55 12.13 -5.21 11.53
CA ALA A 55 11.23 -4.64 10.52
C ALA A 55 11.32 -3.11 10.46
N ILE A 56 11.30 -2.42 11.61
CA ILE A 56 11.30 -0.94 11.63
C ILE A 56 12.55 -0.35 10.95
N PRO A 57 13.79 -0.74 11.32
CA PRO A 57 15.01 -0.28 10.64
C PRO A 57 15.05 -0.67 9.16
N ILE A 58 14.70 -1.91 8.83
CA ILE A 58 14.70 -2.41 7.44
C ILE A 58 13.81 -1.53 6.58
N ILE A 59 12.59 -1.25 7.04
CA ILE A 59 11.63 -0.45 6.30
C ILE A 59 12.07 1.01 6.14
N ALA A 60 12.69 1.59 7.17
CA ALA A 60 13.24 2.94 7.09
C ALA A 60 14.39 3.01 6.06
N LEU A 61 15.25 2.01 6.05
CA LEU A 61 16.37 1.89 5.11
C LEU A 61 15.89 1.61 3.68
N GLU A 62 14.88 0.77 3.53
CA GLU A 62 14.23 0.43 2.27
C GLU A 62 13.72 1.69 1.54
N TYR A 63 13.20 2.68 2.28
CA TYR A 63 12.81 3.95 1.68
C TYR A 63 13.95 4.65 0.93
N PHE A 64 15.12 4.74 1.54
CA PHE A 64 16.22 5.51 0.97
C PHE A 64 17.02 4.71 -0.05
N ILE A 65 17.21 3.41 0.19
CA ILE A 65 18.08 2.56 -0.62
C ILE A 65 17.32 1.92 -1.79
N VAL A 66 16.07 1.50 -1.56
CA VAL A 66 15.33 0.67 -2.54
C VAL A 66 14.28 1.49 -3.27
N ALA A 67 13.49 2.31 -2.58
CA ALA A 67 12.34 2.96 -3.20
C ALA A 67 12.73 4.00 -4.27
N ILE A 68 13.81 4.77 -4.07
CA ILE A 68 14.25 5.77 -5.06
C ILE A 68 14.76 5.12 -6.36
N PRO A 69 15.69 4.14 -6.33
CA PRO A 69 16.08 3.43 -7.55
C PRO A 69 14.91 2.73 -8.25
N LEU A 70 14.01 2.08 -7.49
CA LEU A 70 12.82 1.47 -8.08
C LEU A 70 11.88 2.51 -8.70
N ALA A 71 11.76 3.71 -8.13
CA ALA A 71 10.97 4.80 -8.73
C ALA A 71 11.52 5.20 -10.11
N ILE A 72 12.84 5.26 -10.24
CA ILE A 72 13.51 5.51 -11.52
C ILE A 72 13.25 4.36 -12.50
N LEU A 73 13.35 3.11 -12.06
CA LEU A 73 13.07 1.96 -12.91
C LEU A 73 11.60 1.92 -13.38
N PHE A 74 10.65 2.23 -12.50
CA PHE A 74 9.23 2.31 -12.85
C PHE A 74 8.96 3.44 -13.84
N LEU A 75 9.62 4.59 -13.66
CA LEU A 75 9.56 5.69 -14.62
C LEU A 75 10.06 5.24 -15.99
N ILE A 76 11.26 4.67 -16.07
CA ILE A 76 11.87 4.20 -17.31
C ILE A 76 10.96 3.16 -17.99
N GLY A 77 10.51 2.15 -17.25
CA GLY A 77 9.62 1.11 -17.76
C GLY A 77 8.31 1.68 -18.31
N ASN A 78 7.67 2.59 -17.57
CA ASN A 78 6.45 3.23 -18.03
C ASN A 78 6.67 4.17 -19.22
N SER A 79 7.80 4.89 -19.27
CA SER A 79 8.18 5.70 -20.43
C SER A 79 8.36 4.83 -21.67
N PHE A 80 8.95 3.63 -21.56
CA PHE A 80 9.05 2.69 -22.68
C PHE A 80 7.68 2.15 -23.11
N ILE A 81 6.87 1.66 -22.17
CA ILE A 81 5.56 1.06 -22.46
C ILE A 81 4.60 2.08 -23.10
N LYS A 82 4.62 3.32 -22.61
CA LYS A 82 3.70 4.39 -23.06
C LYS A 82 4.32 5.37 -24.05
N ALA A 83 5.55 5.12 -24.53
CA ALA A 83 6.32 6.05 -25.38
C ALA A 83 5.53 6.53 -26.62
N ALA A 84 4.80 5.63 -27.27
CA ALA A 84 4.14 5.93 -28.55
C ALA A 84 3.00 6.95 -28.42
N ALA A 85 2.24 6.89 -27.34
CA ALA A 85 1.01 7.68 -27.18
C ALA A 85 1.13 8.80 -26.14
N TYR A 86 2.09 8.71 -25.23
CA TYR A 86 2.23 9.63 -24.11
C TYR A 86 3.58 10.33 -24.11
N GLU A 87 3.58 11.51 -23.51
CA GLU A 87 4.77 12.27 -23.12
C GLU A 87 4.77 12.37 -21.59
N THR A 88 5.95 12.39 -20.99
CA THR A 88 6.12 12.49 -19.55
C THR A 88 6.48 13.92 -19.18
N ASN A 89 5.73 14.50 -18.24
CA ASN A 89 5.89 15.87 -17.78
C ASN A 89 5.87 15.96 -16.26
N ILE A 90 6.37 17.08 -15.76
CA ILE A 90 6.35 17.41 -14.32
C ILE A 90 5.23 18.43 -14.07
N MET A 91 4.24 18.04 -13.29
CA MET A 91 3.14 18.91 -12.86
C MET A 91 3.40 19.44 -11.45
N LYS A 92 3.24 20.75 -11.26
CA LYS A 92 3.27 21.35 -9.92
C LYS A 92 2.04 20.93 -9.11
N ILE A 93 2.23 20.09 -8.10
CA ILE A 93 1.18 19.62 -7.18
C ILE A 93 1.31 20.26 -5.79
N GLY A 94 0.32 20.04 -4.93
CA GLY A 94 0.36 20.51 -3.55
C GLY A 94 1.48 19.85 -2.75
N GLU A 95 2.08 20.59 -1.81
CA GLU A 95 3.31 20.16 -1.12
C GLU A 95 3.09 19.19 0.06
N SER A 96 1.84 18.84 0.40
CA SER A 96 1.61 18.02 1.59
C SER A 96 0.29 17.28 1.67
N PHE A 97 0.28 16.22 2.48
CA PHE A 97 -0.91 15.41 2.77
C PHE A 97 -1.57 15.78 4.10
N GLY A 98 -2.89 15.61 4.16
CA GLY A 98 -3.63 15.56 5.42
C GLY A 98 -3.51 14.19 6.08
N GLY A 99 -3.63 14.12 7.41
CA GLY A 99 -3.44 12.87 8.18
C GLY A 99 -4.29 11.69 7.70
N ILE A 100 -5.56 11.91 7.35
CA ILE A 100 -6.44 10.86 6.82
C ILE A 100 -5.89 10.27 5.50
N ARG A 101 -5.29 11.11 4.64
CA ARG A 101 -4.70 10.64 3.38
C ARG A 101 -3.45 9.79 3.63
N MET A 102 -2.68 10.07 4.69
CA MET A 102 -1.53 9.25 5.08
C MET A 102 -1.98 7.86 5.50
N ILE A 103 -3.00 7.76 6.35
CA ILE A 103 -3.56 6.47 6.78
C ILE A 103 -4.12 5.70 5.58
N ARG A 104 -4.94 6.34 4.74
CA ARG A 104 -5.53 5.68 3.56
C ARG A 104 -4.48 5.13 2.59
N ARG A 105 -3.31 5.79 2.48
CA ARG A 105 -2.21 5.35 1.61
C ARG A 105 -1.56 4.04 2.11
N ALA A 106 -1.70 3.69 3.39
CA ALA A 106 -1.26 2.42 3.95
C ALA A 106 -2.16 1.24 3.58
N ALA A 107 -3.40 1.48 3.12
CA ALA A 107 -4.38 0.42 2.93
C ALA A 107 -3.97 -0.57 1.84
N ALA A 108 -3.58 -0.09 0.66
CA ALA A 108 -3.20 -0.95 -0.46
C ALA A 108 -2.00 -1.86 -0.13
N PRO A 109 -0.85 -1.37 0.38
CA PRO A 109 0.25 -2.25 0.75
C PRO A 109 -0.08 -3.17 1.94
N ALA A 110 -0.94 -2.74 2.88
CA ALA A 110 -1.39 -3.61 3.97
C ALA A 110 -2.23 -4.78 3.45
N LEU A 111 -3.19 -4.51 2.57
CA LEU A 111 -4.01 -5.53 1.92
C LEU A 111 -3.13 -6.46 1.06
N PHE A 112 -2.16 -5.91 0.33
CA PHE A 112 -1.20 -6.69 -0.45
C PHE A 112 -0.38 -7.63 0.42
N SER A 113 0.18 -7.10 1.51
CA SER A 113 0.97 -7.87 2.48
C SER A 113 0.13 -8.99 3.09
N ALA A 114 -1.08 -8.67 3.56
CA ALA A 114 -2.01 -9.64 4.11
C ALA A 114 -2.42 -10.74 3.13
N SER A 115 -2.82 -10.36 1.91
CA SER A 115 -3.28 -11.33 0.90
C SER A 115 -2.13 -12.23 0.45
N THR A 116 -0.95 -11.66 0.24
CA THR A 116 0.23 -12.40 -0.21
C THR A 116 0.73 -13.32 0.91
N ALA A 117 0.71 -12.87 2.16
CA ALA A 117 1.00 -13.72 3.30
C ALA A 117 0.02 -14.87 3.43
N GLY A 118 -1.28 -14.66 3.18
CA GLY A 118 -2.28 -15.75 3.17
C GLY A 118 -2.10 -16.75 2.03
N ILE A 119 -1.64 -16.30 0.85
CA ILE A 119 -1.33 -17.22 -0.27
C ILE A 119 -0.06 -18.01 0.02
N LEU A 120 0.96 -17.34 0.54
CA LEU A 120 2.25 -17.94 0.87
C LEU A 120 2.25 -18.62 2.25
N SER A 121 1.15 -18.56 3.00
CA SER A 121 1.12 -19.11 4.36
C SER A 121 1.35 -20.62 4.32
N GLY A 122 0.89 -21.34 3.28
CA GLY A 122 1.22 -22.76 3.11
C GLY A 122 2.73 -22.98 2.97
N PHE A 123 3.38 -22.18 2.13
CA PHE A 123 4.84 -22.24 1.95
C PHE A 123 5.60 -21.88 3.23
N PHE A 124 5.19 -20.83 3.94
CA PHE A 124 5.84 -20.41 5.18
C PHE A 124 5.52 -21.32 6.37
N LEU A 125 4.31 -21.85 6.47
CA LEU A 125 3.95 -22.80 7.52
C LEU A 125 4.79 -24.06 7.35
N ASP A 126 4.87 -24.63 6.15
CA ASP A 126 5.61 -25.88 5.95
C ASP A 126 7.14 -25.71 6.05
N LEU A 127 7.67 -24.52 5.75
CA LEU A 127 9.11 -24.25 5.77
C LEU A 127 9.62 -23.70 7.12
N LEU A 128 8.79 -22.90 7.81
CA LEU A 128 9.21 -22.16 9.01
C LEU A 128 8.56 -22.70 10.28
N ILE A 129 7.40 -23.37 10.22
CA ILE A 129 6.58 -23.61 11.42
C ILE A 129 6.26 -25.10 11.54
N ILE A 130 6.47 -25.70 12.71
CA ILE A 130 5.85 -27.01 13.01
C ILE A 130 4.53 -26.70 13.72
N PRO A 131 3.38 -26.79 13.02
CA PRO A 131 2.11 -26.41 13.63
C PRO A 131 1.74 -27.39 14.76
N PRO A 132 1.17 -26.90 15.88
CA PRO A 132 0.58 -27.79 16.87
C PRO A 132 -0.59 -28.56 16.23
N ALA A 133 -0.90 -29.75 16.73
CA ALA A 133 -1.96 -30.61 16.17
C ALA A 133 -3.34 -29.93 16.13
N THR A 134 -3.62 -29.03 17.07
CA THR A 134 -4.85 -28.23 17.13
C THR A 134 -4.50 -26.77 17.42
N PRO A 135 -4.11 -25.98 16.40
CA PRO A 135 -3.69 -24.60 16.64
C PRO A 135 -4.89 -23.77 17.07
N SER A 136 -4.74 -23.09 18.21
CA SER A 136 -5.75 -22.16 18.72
C SER A 136 -5.98 -21.02 17.73
N PHE A 137 -7.14 -20.38 17.84
CA PHE A 137 -7.49 -19.22 17.02
C PHE A 137 -6.40 -18.13 17.09
N LEU A 138 -5.96 -17.79 18.30
CA LEU A 138 -4.91 -16.80 18.55
C LEU A 138 -3.59 -17.17 17.88
N TYR A 139 -3.23 -18.47 17.86
CA TYR A 139 -2.02 -18.93 17.19
C TYR A 139 -2.06 -18.73 15.66
N ARG A 140 -3.19 -19.05 15.02
CA ARG A 140 -3.37 -18.83 13.57
C ARG A 140 -3.30 -17.35 13.23
N LEU A 141 -3.85 -16.52 14.11
CA LEU A 141 -3.80 -15.07 13.99
C LEU A 141 -2.36 -14.56 14.04
N SER A 142 -1.61 -14.90 15.08
CA SER A 142 -0.23 -14.45 15.23
C SER A 142 0.64 -14.92 14.07
N GLY A 143 0.42 -16.15 13.57
CA GLY A 143 1.13 -16.68 12.41
C GLY A 143 0.86 -15.87 11.15
N THR A 144 -0.41 -15.56 10.87
CA THR A 144 -0.80 -14.77 9.69
C THR A 144 -0.27 -13.33 9.78
N LEU A 145 -0.34 -12.74 10.97
CA LEU A 145 0.19 -11.41 11.27
C LEU A 145 1.71 -11.36 11.08
N MET A 146 2.43 -12.34 11.60
CA MET A 146 3.88 -12.46 11.43
C MET A 146 4.27 -12.64 9.97
N ALA A 147 3.60 -13.55 9.26
CA ALA A 147 3.82 -13.72 7.81
C ALA A 147 3.56 -12.41 7.04
N SER A 148 2.52 -11.66 7.42
CA SER A 148 2.22 -10.36 6.81
C SER A 148 3.32 -9.34 7.09
N LEU A 149 3.81 -9.25 8.33
CA LEU A 149 4.92 -8.36 8.70
C LEU A 149 6.22 -8.72 7.97
N LEU A 150 6.47 -10.00 7.70
CA LEU A 150 7.61 -10.46 6.88
C LEU A 150 7.47 -10.08 5.40
N ILE A 151 6.25 -10.12 4.85
CA ILE A 151 5.97 -9.71 3.46
C ILE A 151 5.85 -8.18 3.32
N MET A 152 5.60 -7.46 4.41
CA MET A 152 5.40 -6.01 4.39
C MET A 152 6.56 -5.23 3.74
N PRO A 153 7.86 -5.53 3.99
CA PRO A 153 8.96 -4.93 3.24
C PRO A 153 8.78 -5.09 1.72
N VAL A 154 8.54 -6.31 1.24
CA VAL A 154 8.30 -6.55 -0.21
C VAL A 154 7.13 -5.73 -0.74
N ALA A 155 6.03 -5.64 0.01
CA ALA A 155 4.91 -4.78 -0.35
C ALA A 155 5.34 -3.30 -0.44
N LEU A 156 6.09 -2.82 0.54
CA LEU A 156 6.60 -1.46 0.60
C LEU A 156 7.58 -1.15 -0.53
N ALA A 157 8.48 -2.08 -0.89
CA ALA A 157 9.34 -2.01 -2.07
C ALA A 157 8.55 -1.72 -3.35
N LEU A 158 7.37 -2.30 -3.49
CA LEU A 158 6.52 -2.14 -4.68
C LEU A 158 5.71 -0.84 -4.64
N PHE A 159 5.19 -0.44 -3.48
CA PHE A 159 4.29 0.71 -3.35
C PHE A 159 5.02 2.05 -3.14
N MET A 160 6.12 2.10 -2.39
CA MET A 160 6.86 3.34 -2.11
C MET A 160 7.41 4.05 -3.36
N PRO A 161 7.91 3.36 -4.39
CA PRO A 161 8.28 3.98 -5.66
C PRO A 161 7.12 4.76 -6.29
N THR A 162 5.92 4.18 -6.27
CA THR A 162 4.71 4.83 -6.79
C THR A 162 4.38 6.09 -6.01
N TRP A 163 4.71 6.09 -4.72
CA TRP A 163 4.47 7.24 -3.86
C TRP A 163 5.40 8.39 -4.20
N ILE A 164 6.69 8.11 -4.32
CA ILE A 164 7.70 9.10 -4.70
C ILE A 164 7.35 9.72 -6.06
N LEU A 165 6.96 8.90 -7.05
CA LEU A 165 6.59 9.39 -8.38
C LEU A 165 5.35 10.30 -8.36
N ASN A 166 4.33 9.91 -7.60
CA ASN A 166 3.11 10.69 -7.44
C ASN A 166 3.39 12.00 -6.69
N ASP A 167 4.22 11.96 -5.65
CA ASP A 167 4.58 13.12 -4.81
C ASP A 167 5.55 14.08 -5.54
N ALA A 168 6.32 13.56 -6.50
CA ALA A 168 7.14 14.34 -7.41
C ALA A 168 6.31 15.01 -8.53
N GLY A 169 5.02 14.71 -8.65
CA GLY A 169 4.15 15.28 -9.69
C GLY A 169 4.49 14.77 -11.09
N ILE A 170 5.06 13.57 -11.22
CA ILE A 170 5.38 12.99 -12.52
C ILE A 170 4.11 12.44 -13.16
N VAL A 171 3.72 13.04 -14.28
CA VAL A 171 2.50 12.71 -15.01
C VAL A 171 2.83 12.35 -16.45
N ASN A 172 1.99 11.50 -17.04
CA ASN A 172 1.94 11.25 -18.45
C ASN A 172 0.70 11.93 -19.05
N HIS A 173 0.87 12.63 -20.16
CA HIS A 173 -0.21 13.21 -20.95
C HIS A 173 -0.18 12.65 -22.37
N LEU A 174 -1.34 12.57 -23.01
CA LEU A 174 -1.45 12.21 -24.42
C LEU A 174 -0.68 13.21 -25.28
N ARG A 175 0.09 12.70 -26.24
CA ARG A 175 0.79 13.50 -27.25
C ARG A 175 -0.20 14.31 -28.08
N LYS A 176 0.20 15.51 -28.53
CA LYS A 176 -0.66 16.40 -29.33
C LYS A 176 -1.25 15.71 -30.57
N GLY A 177 -0.43 14.94 -31.30
CA GLY A 177 -0.89 14.21 -32.49
C GLY A 177 -1.88 13.08 -32.22
N GLN A 178 -2.06 12.66 -30.96
CA GLN A 178 -3.11 11.69 -30.58
C GLN A 178 -4.43 12.37 -30.23
N LEU A 179 -4.43 13.69 -29.98
CA LEU A 179 -5.64 14.48 -29.70
C LEU A 179 -6.41 14.82 -30.99
N ASP A 180 -5.78 14.65 -32.15
CA ASP A 180 -6.43 14.82 -33.47
C ASP A 180 -7.37 13.65 -33.79
N VAL A 181 -7.22 12.53 -33.09
CA VAL A 181 -8.16 11.40 -33.12
C VAL A 181 -9.21 11.64 -32.03
N ARG A 182 -10.43 11.07 -32.16
CA ARG A 182 -11.49 11.13 -31.14
C ARG A 182 -11.11 10.37 -29.85
N GLN A 183 -10.05 10.79 -29.18
CA GLN A 183 -9.59 10.31 -27.89
C GLN A 183 -9.79 11.41 -26.85
N CYS A 184 -10.22 11.01 -25.66
CA CYS A 184 -10.37 11.96 -24.55
C CYS A 184 -8.97 12.40 -24.08
N PRO A 185 -8.75 13.68 -23.78
CA PRO A 185 -7.52 14.12 -23.15
C PRO A 185 -7.34 13.37 -21.82
N HIS A 186 -6.20 12.72 -21.67
CA HIS A 186 -5.89 11.87 -20.53
C HIS A 186 -4.58 12.33 -19.90
N THR A 187 -4.61 12.53 -18.58
CA THR A 187 -3.44 12.84 -17.76
C THR A 187 -3.44 11.93 -16.55
N GLU A 188 -2.38 11.13 -16.42
CA GLU A 188 -2.26 10.12 -15.36
C GLU A 188 -0.91 10.25 -14.66
N GLY A 189 -0.88 10.18 -13.33
CA GLY A 189 0.38 10.06 -12.59
C GLY A 189 1.06 8.73 -12.90
N VAL A 190 2.37 8.73 -13.16
CA VAL A 190 3.10 7.47 -13.48
C VAL A 190 2.97 6.47 -12.34
N GLY A 191 3.13 6.92 -11.10
CA GLY A 191 2.92 6.08 -9.92
C GLY A 191 1.47 5.60 -9.78
N ARG A 192 0.50 6.38 -10.25
CA ARG A 192 -0.93 6.03 -10.16
C ARG A 192 -1.25 4.76 -10.94
N TRP A 193 -0.66 4.59 -12.12
CA TRP A 193 -0.86 3.39 -12.95
C TRP A 193 -0.45 2.11 -12.19
N TYR A 194 0.79 2.05 -11.72
CA TYR A 194 1.31 0.93 -10.92
C TYR A 194 0.51 0.71 -9.63
N SER A 195 0.23 1.79 -8.89
CA SER A 195 -0.51 1.68 -7.63
C SER A 195 -1.96 1.21 -7.82
N SER A 196 -2.57 1.51 -8.97
CA SER A 196 -3.93 1.04 -9.30
C SER A 196 -3.93 -0.43 -9.68
N MET A 197 -2.92 -0.90 -10.41
CA MET A 197 -2.75 -2.33 -10.73
C MET A 197 -2.53 -3.14 -9.45
N LEU A 198 -1.54 -2.76 -8.63
CA LEU A 198 -1.22 -3.46 -7.38
C LEU A 198 -2.38 -3.36 -6.38
N GLY A 199 -2.96 -2.16 -6.21
CA GLY A 199 -4.11 -1.96 -5.32
C GLY A 199 -5.35 -2.72 -5.77
N GLY A 200 -5.61 -2.81 -7.07
CA GLY A 200 -6.70 -3.60 -7.64
C GLY A 200 -6.54 -5.09 -7.35
N TYR A 201 -5.32 -5.62 -7.51
CA TYR A 201 -4.99 -6.98 -7.08
C TYR A 201 -5.26 -7.15 -5.58
N SER A 202 -4.77 -6.26 -4.72
CA SER A 202 -4.94 -6.37 -3.26
C SER A 202 -6.41 -6.34 -2.82
N ILE A 203 -7.22 -5.48 -3.42
CA ILE A 203 -8.66 -5.35 -3.11
C ILE A 203 -9.42 -6.64 -3.44
N LEU A 204 -9.00 -7.38 -4.46
CA LEU A 204 -9.63 -8.66 -4.84
C LEU A 204 -9.02 -9.85 -4.10
N ALA A 205 -7.69 -9.92 -4.03
CA ALA A 205 -6.96 -11.03 -3.44
C ALA A 205 -7.19 -11.12 -1.93
N PHE A 206 -7.27 -10.00 -1.22
CA PHE A 206 -7.42 -10.01 0.23
C PHE A 206 -8.75 -10.64 0.70
N PRO A 207 -9.93 -10.21 0.24
CA PRO A 207 -11.18 -10.84 0.64
C PRO A 207 -11.23 -12.33 0.29
N ILE A 208 -10.71 -12.73 -0.88
CA ILE A 208 -10.66 -14.13 -1.30
C ILE A 208 -9.76 -14.94 -0.36
N ALA A 209 -8.55 -14.46 -0.07
CA ALA A 209 -7.62 -15.14 0.81
C ALA A 209 -8.18 -15.26 2.23
N MET A 210 -8.72 -14.17 2.78
CA MET A 210 -9.27 -14.18 4.13
C MET A 210 -10.54 -15.02 4.25
N PHE A 211 -11.42 -15.00 3.25
CA PHE A 211 -12.57 -15.89 3.22
C PHE A 211 -12.13 -17.35 3.13
N SER A 212 -11.12 -17.64 2.30
CA SER A 212 -10.57 -18.99 2.17
C SER A 212 -10.04 -19.52 3.52
N ILE A 213 -9.22 -18.72 4.20
CA ILE A 213 -8.54 -19.12 5.45
C ILE A 213 -9.50 -19.15 6.64
N ASN A 214 -10.41 -18.19 6.76
CA ASN A 214 -11.25 -18.05 7.95
C ASN A 214 -12.64 -18.69 7.82
N PHE A 215 -13.09 -19.03 6.60
CA PHE A 215 -14.42 -19.62 6.39
C PHE A 215 -14.40 -20.89 5.55
N LEU A 216 -13.79 -20.87 4.36
CA LEU A 216 -13.83 -22.01 3.45
C LEU A 216 -13.09 -23.23 4.03
N GLN A 217 -11.84 -23.07 4.44
CA GLN A 217 -11.05 -24.15 5.02
C GLN A 217 -11.63 -24.68 6.35
N PRO A 218 -11.88 -23.84 7.37
CA PRO A 218 -12.23 -24.34 8.70
C PRO A 218 -13.67 -24.81 8.86
N PHE A 219 -14.60 -24.44 7.96
CA PHE A 219 -16.01 -24.81 8.10
C PHE A 219 -16.53 -25.65 6.94
N LEU A 220 -16.21 -25.28 5.69
CA LEU A 220 -16.75 -25.98 4.51
C LEU A 220 -15.94 -27.23 4.17
N LEU A 221 -14.60 -27.17 4.21
CA LEU A 221 -13.75 -28.31 3.83
C LEU A 221 -13.62 -29.35 4.95
N THR A 222 -13.61 -28.92 6.21
CA THR A 222 -13.54 -29.80 7.40
C THR A 222 -14.91 -30.24 7.90
N SER A 223 -16.00 -29.73 7.33
CA SER A 223 -17.39 -30.02 7.74
C SER A 223 -17.69 -29.72 9.22
N ILE A 224 -17.01 -28.73 9.80
CA ILE A 224 -17.25 -28.26 11.18
C ILE A 224 -18.27 -27.12 11.13
N LEU A 225 -19.37 -27.25 11.87
CA LEU A 225 -20.35 -26.17 11.99
C LEU A 225 -19.76 -25.00 12.78
N PRO A 226 -19.73 -23.78 12.20
CA PRO A 226 -19.21 -22.62 12.90
C PRO A 226 -20.11 -22.23 14.07
N SER A 227 -19.53 -21.98 15.22
CA SER A 227 -20.24 -21.30 16.31
C SER A 227 -20.47 -19.82 15.98
N PRO A 228 -21.53 -19.17 16.52
CA PRO A 228 -21.75 -17.73 16.32
C PRO A 228 -20.57 -16.86 16.77
N GLU A 229 -19.87 -17.28 17.81
CA GLU A 229 -18.68 -16.61 18.32
C GLU A 229 -17.53 -16.62 17.30
N GLU A 230 -17.23 -17.77 16.70
CA GLU A 230 -16.19 -17.90 15.67
C GLU A 230 -16.50 -17.04 14.44
N ILE A 231 -17.76 -16.95 14.01
CA ILE A 231 -18.17 -16.09 12.89
C ILE A 231 -17.87 -14.62 13.21
N ILE A 232 -18.27 -14.15 14.39
CA ILE A 232 -18.06 -12.76 14.80
C ILE A 232 -16.56 -12.46 14.89
N ILE A 233 -15.79 -13.35 15.50
CA ILE A 233 -14.33 -13.22 15.59
C ILE A 233 -13.73 -13.12 14.18
N ASN A 234 -14.05 -14.06 13.29
CA ASN A 234 -13.51 -14.06 11.93
C ASN A 234 -13.88 -12.80 11.13
N LEU A 235 -15.09 -12.26 11.31
CA LEU A 235 -15.51 -11.00 10.68
C LEU A 235 -14.72 -9.80 11.22
N ILE A 236 -14.54 -9.72 12.54
CA ILE A 236 -13.70 -8.68 13.18
C ILE A 236 -12.29 -8.75 12.60
N TRP A 237 -11.76 -9.94 12.34
CA TRP A 237 -10.43 -10.11 11.79
C TRP A 237 -10.29 -9.76 10.33
N ILE A 238 -11.27 -10.06 9.49
CA ILE A 238 -11.26 -9.63 8.08
C ILE A 238 -11.09 -8.11 7.98
N ILE A 239 -11.69 -7.35 8.90
CA ILE A 239 -11.65 -5.88 8.88
C ILE A 239 -10.47 -5.33 9.71
N GLY A 240 -10.24 -5.88 10.89
CA GLY A 240 -9.23 -5.41 11.84
C GLY A 240 -7.81 -5.74 11.41
N PHE A 241 -7.61 -6.88 10.72
CA PHE A 241 -6.27 -7.34 10.36
C PHE A 241 -5.52 -6.39 9.41
N PRO A 242 -6.11 -5.89 8.31
CA PRO A 242 -5.49 -4.84 7.50
C PRO A 242 -5.18 -3.58 8.30
N MET A 243 -6.05 -3.19 9.24
CA MET A 243 -5.82 -2.00 10.07
C MET A 243 -4.58 -2.15 10.96
N LEU A 244 -4.33 -3.35 11.49
CA LEU A 244 -3.11 -3.63 12.26
C LEU A 244 -1.87 -3.49 11.38
N ILE A 245 -1.85 -4.08 10.18
CA ILE A 245 -0.70 -3.96 9.26
C ILE A 245 -0.51 -2.50 8.82
N MET A 246 -1.61 -1.78 8.54
CA MET A 246 -1.56 -0.35 8.26
C MET A 246 -0.85 0.42 9.37
N ALA A 247 -1.02 0.05 10.64
CA ALA A 247 -0.38 0.72 11.76
C ALA A 247 1.16 0.63 11.72
N PHE A 248 1.72 -0.45 11.16
CA PHE A 248 3.17 -0.61 10.93
C PHE A 248 3.67 0.14 9.68
N ILE A 249 2.80 0.32 8.68
CA ILE A 249 3.14 1.05 7.45
C ILE A 249 3.06 2.57 7.63
N VAL A 250 2.18 3.07 8.51
CA VAL A 250 1.98 4.51 8.72
C VAL A 250 3.26 5.27 9.13
N PRO A 251 4.13 4.77 10.03
CA PRO A 251 5.42 5.39 10.33
C PRO A 251 6.29 5.65 9.10
N VAL A 252 6.25 4.75 8.14
CA VAL A 252 6.97 4.83 6.87
C VAL A 252 6.41 5.95 6.00
N ILE A 253 5.08 6.08 5.97
CA ILE A 253 4.40 7.15 5.24
C ILE A 253 4.69 8.51 5.89
N LEU A 254 4.77 8.56 7.22
CA LEU A 254 5.20 9.75 7.96
C LEU A 254 6.64 10.14 7.59
N LEU A 255 7.55 9.17 7.53
CA LEU A 255 8.92 9.37 7.07
C LEU A 255 8.95 9.88 5.62
N ASN A 256 8.15 9.29 4.73
CA ASN A 256 8.02 9.74 3.34
C ASN A 256 7.47 11.17 3.24
N GLU A 257 6.50 11.57 4.06
CA GLU A 257 6.01 12.96 4.06
C GLU A 257 7.12 13.95 4.46
N ILE A 258 7.97 13.58 5.43
CA ILE A 258 9.06 14.42 5.91
C ILE A 258 10.19 14.49 4.87
N ALA A 259 10.55 13.35 4.29
CA ALA A 259 11.67 13.23 3.34
C ALA A 259 11.26 13.52 1.87
N GLY A 260 9.97 13.52 1.57
CA GLY A 260 9.42 13.50 0.21
C GLY A 260 9.82 14.70 -0.64
N ARG A 261 10.06 15.86 -0.03
CA ARG A 261 10.60 17.04 -0.74
C ARG A 261 11.97 16.78 -1.36
N LYS A 262 12.86 16.08 -0.64
CA LYS A 262 14.21 15.74 -1.12
C LYS A 262 14.15 14.65 -2.18
N ALA A 263 13.42 13.56 -1.90
CA ALA A 263 13.25 12.45 -2.84
C ALA A 263 12.56 12.89 -4.14
N GLY A 264 11.50 13.69 -4.04
CA GLY A 264 10.78 14.23 -5.19
C GLY A 264 11.64 15.19 -6.02
N GLY A 265 12.42 16.06 -5.38
CA GLY A 265 13.38 16.93 -6.08
C GLY A 265 14.43 16.14 -6.87
N PHE A 266 14.94 15.03 -6.30
CA PHE A 266 15.88 14.15 -6.98
C PHE A 266 15.25 13.50 -8.22
N VAL A 267 14.05 12.91 -8.08
CA VAL A 267 13.34 12.27 -9.20
C VAL A 267 12.96 13.28 -10.28
N GLN A 268 12.50 14.47 -9.91
CA GLN A 268 12.27 15.56 -10.87
C GLN A 268 13.54 15.96 -11.61
N GLY A 269 14.68 16.04 -10.91
CA GLY A 269 15.98 16.31 -11.53
C GLY A 269 16.36 15.24 -12.56
N PHE A 270 16.11 13.98 -12.26
CA PHE A 270 16.32 12.87 -13.20
C PHE A 270 15.40 12.96 -14.42
N VAL A 271 14.10 13.19 -14.19
CA VAL A 271 13.08 13.33 -15.25
C VAL A 271 13.42 14.49 -16.20
N LYS A 272 13.88 15.63 -15.68
CA LYS A 272 14.36 16.77 -16.49
C LYS A 272 15.55 16.39 -17.38
N ARG A 273 16.47 15.56 -16.90
CA ARG A 273 17.62 15.08 -17.70
C ARG A 273 17.19 14.18 -18.86
N ILE A 274 16.03 13.53 -18.75
CA ILE A 274 15.45 12.71 -19.83
C ILE A 274 14.70 13.58 -20.86
N GLY A 275 14.59 14.90 -20.64
CA GLY A 275 13.97 15.83 -21.59
C GLY A 275 12.48 16.06 -21.34
N ALA A 276 11.98 15.76 -20.14
CA ALA A 276 10.61 16.06 -19.76
C ALA A 276 10.41 17.56 -19.47
N ASP A 277 9.30 18.11 -19.96
CA ASP A 277 8.93 19.51 -19.75
C ASP A 277 8.19 19.71 -18.41
N VAL A 278 8.25 20.94 -17.92
CA VAL A 278 7.51 21.35 -16.71
C VAL A 278 6.21 22.02 -17.14
N VAL A 279 5.08 21.38 -16.86
CA VAL A 279 3.75 21.92 -17.17
C VAL A 279 3.22 22.68 -15.97
N VAL A 280 3.02 23.98 -16.14
CA VAL A 280 2.33 24.82 -15.18
C VAL A 280 0.83 24.58 -15.32
N ARG A 281 0.14 24.38 -14.20
CA ARG A 281 -1.32 24.24 -14.14
C ARG A 281 -1.96 25.43 -14.86
N SER A 282 -2.47 25.22 -16.08
CA SER A 282 -3.28 26.24 -16.73
C SER A 282 -4.51 26.45 -15.84
N GLN A 283 -4.79 27.71 -15.49
CA GLN A 283 -6.10 28.03 -14.95
C GLN A 283 -7.09 27.61 -16.04
N ILE A 284 -7.93 26.63 -15.73
CA ILE A 284 -9.07 26.31 -16.58
C ILE A 284 -9.97 27.53 -16.47
N SER A 285 -9.78 28.52 -17.34
CA SER A 285 -10.74 29.58 -17.50
C SER A 285 -12.02 28.89 -17.93
N ARG A 286 -13.11 29.12 -17.18
CA ARG A 286 -14.43 28.80 -17.68
C ARG A 286 -14.61 29.71 -18.88
N VAL A 287 -14.32 29.18 -20.08
CA VAL A 287 -14.80 29.81 -21.31
C VAL A 287 -16.31 29.76 -21.17
N ALA A 288 -16.92 30.91 -20.89
CA ALA A 288 -18.35 31.05 -21.00
C ALA A 288 -18.66 30.66 -22.44
N ILE A 289 -19.43 29.59 -22.61
CA ILE A 289 -19.98 29.25 -23.92
C ILE A 289 -20.89 30.42 -24.25
N GLU A 290 -20.38 31.39 -25.02
CA GLU A 290 -21.19 32.46 -25.59
C GLU A 290 -22.30 31.76 -26.36
N LYS A 291 -23.52 31.86 -25.83
CA LYS A 291 -24.72 31.56 -26.61
C LYS A 291 -24.63 32.44 -27.84
N SER A 292 -24.51 31.84 -29.01
CA SER A 292 -24.67 32.52 -30.29
C SER A 292 -26.06 33.15 -30.31
N SER A 293 -26.14 34.45 -30.03
CA SER A 293 -27.34 35.27 -30.17
C SER A 293 -27.53 35.64 -31.64
N GLU A 294 -27.77 34.65 -32.50
CA GLU A 294 -28.03 34.87 -33.93
C GLU A 294 -29.39 34.37 -34.43
N ASP A 295 -30.28 33.89 -33.56
CA ASP A 295 -31.60 33.36 -33.99
C ASP A 295 -32.84 34.21 -33.60
N GLU A 296 -32.70 35.50 -33.25
CA GLU A 296 -33.86 36.37 -32.97
C GLU A 296 -34.14 37.46 -34.03
N ASN A 297 -33.52 37.40 -35.21
CA ASN A 297 -33.84 38.28 -36.34
C ASN A 297 -34.27 37.51 -37.60
N SER A 298 -35.16 36.52 -37.46
CA SER A 298 -35.97 36.06 -38.58
C SER A 298 -37.42 35.84 -38.15
N GLY A 299 -38.25 36.86 -38.40
CA GLY A 299 -39.68 36.82 -38.11
C GLY A 299 -40.33 38.20 -38.16
N GLY A 300 -40.07 38.94 -39.23
CA GLY A 300 -40.99 39.97 -39.71
C GLY A 300 -42.14 39.34 -40.48
#